data_AF-A0A5C5AM34-F1
#
_entry.id   AF-A0A5C5AM34-F1
#
_cell.length_a   1.000
_cell.length_b   1.000
_cell.length_c   1.000
_cell.angle_alpha   90.00
_cell.angle_beta   90.00
_cell.angle_gamma   90.00
#
_symmetry.space_group_name_H-M   'P 1'
#
loop_
_entity.id
_entity.type
_entity.pdbx_description
1 polymer ?
#
loop_
_entity_poly.entity_id
_entity_poly.type
_entity_poly.pdbx_seq_one_letter_code
_entity_poly.pdbx_strand_id
1 'polypeptide(L)' 'MAMLDKSLIQHIGEKKYYEILRTLELQEAKSFRYYDSKGKEHKLTQKEALKRVNRRMLKHNQPSYKLSWVKKHWNK' A
#
# COMPACT_ATOMS: atom_id res chain seq x y z
N MET A 1 -3.98 3.78 7.65
CA MET A 1 -4.28 3.54 6.22
C MET A 1 -4.04 4.84 5.51
N ALA A 2 -3.35 4.82 4.37
CA ALA A 2 -3.06 6.02 3.62
C ALA A 2 -4.37 6.64 3.14
N MET A 3 -4.52 7.93 3.38
CA MET A 3 -5.70 8.69 2.98
C MET A 3 -5.28 9.75 1.97
N LEU A 4 -5.89 9.67 0.79
CA LEU A 4 -5.74 10.64 -0.28
C LEU A 4 -7.15 11.19 -0.55
N ASP A 5 -7.28 12.50 -0.68
CA ASP A 5 -8.58 13.12 -0.93
C ASP A 5 -9.07 12.76 -2.34
N LYS A 6 -10.29 12.23 -2.43
CA LYS A 6 -10.92 11.88 -3.71
C LYS A 6 -11.14 13.10 -4.60
N SER A 7 -11.26 14.31 -4.04
CA SER A 7 -11.35 15.55 -4.82
C SER A 7 -10.18 15.70 -5.81
N LEU A 8 -9.00 15.17 -5.46
CA LEU A 8 -7.81 15.19 -6.29
C LEU A 8 -7.99 14.45 -7.61
N ILE A 9 -8.91 13.48 -7.70
CA ILE A 9 -9.19 12.75 -8.96
C ILE A 9 -9.53 13.73 -10.09
N GLN A 10 -10.25 14.82 -9.79
CA GLN A 10 -10.61 15.83 -10.79
C GLN A 10 -9.39 16.63 -11.30
N HIS A 11 -8.35 16.76 -10.48
CA HIS A 11 -7.16 17.56 -10.80
C HIS A 11 -6.02 16.76 -11.43
N ILE A 12 -5.78 15.52 -10.96
CA ILE A 12 -4.64 14.69 -11.40
C ILE A 12 -5.06 13.47 -12.23
N GLY A 13 -6.37 13.22 -12.35
CA GLY A 13 -6.92 12.07 -13.02
C GLY A 13 -6.93 10.80 -12.16
N GLU A 14 -7.89 9.92 -12.47
CA GLU A 14 -8.13 8.69 -11.71
C GLU A 14 -6.91 7.76 -11.70
N LYS A 15 -6.28 7.58 -12.85
CA LYS A 15 -5.08 6.75 -12.97
C LYS A 15 -4.01 7.22 -11.97
N LYS A 16 -3.62 8.49 -12.05
CA LYS A 16 -2.55 9.06 -11.21
C LYS A 16 -2.90 9.01 -9.73
N TYR A 17 -4.16 9.28 -9.39
CA TYR A 17 -4.67 9.17 -8.03
C TYR A 17 -4.40 7.77 -7.44
N TYR A 18 -4.77 6.71 -8.15
CA TYR A 18 -4.54 5.34 -7.66
C TYR A 18 -3.07 4.93 -7.68
N GLU A 19 -2.26 5.49 -8.59
CA GLU A 19 -0.80 5.30 -8.55
C GLU A 19 -0.15 5.89 -7.29
N ILE A 20 -0.64 7.05 -6.85
CA ILE A 20 -0.17 7.68 -5.62
C ILE A 20 -0.67 6.88 -4.43
N LEU A 21 -1.97 6.56 -4.39
CA LEU A 21 -2.59 5.85 -3.27
C LEU A 21 -1.92 4.49 -2.99
N ARG A 22 -1.65 3.69 -4.03
CA ARG A 22 -0.96 2.39 -3.84
C ARG A 22 0.47 2.56 -3.31
N THR A 23 1.14 3.64 -3.69
CA THR A 23 2.53 3.91 -3.29
C THR A 23 2.57 4.36 -1.84
N LEU A 24 1.65 5.24 -1.43
CA LEU A 24 1.49 5.65 -0.03
C LEU A 24 1.13 4.47 0.87
N GLU A 25 0.20 3.60 0.44
CA GLU A 25 -0.17 2.41 1.21
C GLU A 25 1.01 1.43 1.36
N LEU A 26 1.85 1.30 0.32
CA LEU A 26 3.07 0.50 0.40
C LEU A 26 4.09 1.09 1.39
N GLN A 27 4.28 2.41 1.38
CA GLN A 27 5.17 3.10 2.32
C GLN A 27 4.69 2.93 3.76
N GLU A 28 3.39 3.08 4.02
CA GLU A 28 2.81 2.83 5.34
C GLU A 28 2.96 1.37 5.76
N ALA A 29 2.73 0.42 4.85
CA ALA A 29 2.94 -1.00 5.15
C ALA A 29 4.41 -1.32 5.49
N LYS A 30 5.36 -0.65 4.84
CA LYS A 30 6.81 -0.79 5.11
C LYS A 30 7.21 -0.18 6.46
N SER A 31 6.60 0.95 6.85
CA SER A 31 6.87 1.60 8.14
C SER A 31 6.12 0.94 9.29
N PHE A 32 5.04 0.20 9.03
CA PHE A 32 4.25 -0.47 10.05
C PHE A 32 5.08 -1.43 10.91
N ARG A 33 4.84 -1.33 12.23
CA ARG A 33 5.43 -2.17 13.27
C ARG A 33 4.33 -2.74 14.13
N TYR A 34 4.49 -3.99 14.55
CA TYR A 34 3.59 -4.63 15.51
C TYR A 34 4.39 -5.46 16.49
N TYR A 35 3.87 -5.65 17.68
CA TYR A 35 4.47 -6.49 18.71
C TYR A 35 3.79 -7.85 18.70
N ASP A 36 4.57 -8.92 18.81
CA ASP A 36 4.02 -10.25 19.07
C ASP A 36 3.64 -10.43 20.55
N SER A 37 3.05 -11.57 20.89
CA SER A 37 2.67 -11.89 22.28
C SER A 37 3.86 -11.99 23.24
N LYS A 38 5.09 -12.02 22.73
CA LYS A 38 6.33 -12.03 23.50
C LYS A 38 6.96 -10.63 23.60
N GLY A 39 6.27 -9.59 23.11
CA GLY A 39 6.74 -8.21 23.13
C GLY A 39 7.84 -7.91 22.11
N LYS A 40 8.08 -8.79 21.12
CA LYS A 40 9.07 -8.55 20.07
C LYS A 40 8.46 -7.72 18.94
N GLU A 41 9.15 -6.65 18.54
CA GLU A 41 8.75 -5.82 17.41
C GLU A 41 9.02 -6.54 16.09
N HIS A 42 8.02 -6.55 15.21
CA HIS A 42 8.09 -7.11 13.87
C HIS A 42 7.70 -6.08 12.82
N LYS A 43 8.26 -6.25 11.62
CA LYS A 43 7.89 -5.50 10.42
C LYS A 43 7.04 -6.38 9.52
N LEU A 44 6.19 -5.78 8.70
CA LEU A 44 5.50 -6.53 7.66
C LEU A 44 6.50 -7.07 6.64
N THR A 45 6.31 -8.33 6.25
CA THR A 45 6.98 -8.93 5.10
C THR A 45 6.46 -8.31 3.80
N GLN A 46 7.22 -8.43 2.71
CA GLN A 46 6.79 -7.98 1.39
C GLN A 46 5.45 -8.62 0.94
N LYS A 47 5.19 -9.87 1.34
CA LYS A 47 3.93 -10.56 1.03
C LYS A 47 2.75 -9.96 1.81
N GLU A 48 2.94 -9.60 3.08
CA GLU A 48 1.91 -8.97 3.89
C GLU A 48 1.63 -7.54 3.42
N ALA A 49 2.67 -6.79 3.09
CA ALA A 49 2.53 -5.47 2.49
C ALA A 49 1.76 -5.54 1.16
N LEU A 50 2.06 -6.52 0.30
CA LEU A 50 1.30 -6.76 -0.93
C LEU A 50 -0.18 -7.03 -0.65
N LYS A 51 -0.50 -7.91 0.31
CA LYS A 51 -1.90 -8.22 0.69
C LYS A 51 -2.64 -6.96 1.12
N ARG A 52 -1.98 -6.11 1.92
CA ARG A 52 -2.55 -4.85 2.40
C ARG A 52 -2.84 -3.87 1.25
N VAL A 53 -1.87 -3.66 0.35
CA VAL A 53 -2.06 -2.83 -0.85
C VAL A 53 -3.20 -3.38 -1.72
N ASN A 54 -3.19 -4.68 -2.05
CA ASN A 54 -4.23 -5.28 -2.89
C ASN A 54 -5.62 -5.18 -2.25
N ARG A 55 -5.74 -5.42 -0.94
CA ARG A 55 -7.02 -5.25 -0.22
C ARG A 55 -7.54 -3.80 -0.33
N ARG A 56 -6.65 -2.81 -0.25
CA ARG A 56 -7.03 -1.40 -0.44
C ARG A 56 -7.46 -1.12 -1.86
N MET A 57 -6.73 -1.62 -2.85
CA MET A 57 -7.03 -1.42 -4.28
C MET A 57 -8.35 -2.06 -4.69
N LEU A 58 -8.63 -3.28 -4.21
CA LEU A 58 -9.89 -3.97 -4.44
C LEU A 58 -11.10 -3.20 -3.91
N LYS A 59 -10.98 -2.51 -2.76
CA LYS A 59 -12.05 -1.62 -2.24
C LYS A 59 -12.38 -0.44 -3.17
N HIS A 60 -11.49 -0.13 -4.10
CA HIS A 60 -11.65 0.91 -5.10
C HIS A 60 -11.88 0.35 -6.51
N ASN A 61 -12.22 -0.93 -6.63
CA ASN A 61 -12.36 -1.66 -7.91
C ASN A 61 -11.11 -1.59 -8.80
N GLN A 62 -9.93 -1.41 -8.19
CA GLN A 62 -8.65 -1.38 -8.91
C GLN A 62 -8.04 -2.78 -9.01
N PRO A 63 -7.26 -3.06 -10.08
CA PRO A 63 -6.63 -4.35 -10.26
C PRO A 63 -5.59 -4.64 -9.17
N SER A 64 -5.42 -5.92 -8.86
CA SER A 64 -4.41 -6.39 -7.91
C SER A 64 -3.02 -6.41 -8.51
N TYR A 65 -2.02 -6.15 -7.68
CA TYR A 65 -0.61 -6.19 -8.05
C TYR A 65 0.02 -7.56 -7.76
N LYS A 66 1.11 -7.85 -8.47
CA LYS A 66 1.97 -9.02 -8.24
C LYS A 66 3.11 -8.67 -7.29
N LEU A 67 3.72 -9.68 -6.68
CA LEU A 67 4.87 -9.50 -5.78
C LEU A 67 6.07 -8.80 -6.45
N SER A 68 6.24 -8.98 -7.77
CA SER A 68 7.28 -8.28 -8.56
C SER A 68 7.14 -6.75 -8.48
N TRP A 69 5.91 -6.23 -8.41
CA TRP A 69 5.66 -4.80 -8.24
C TRP A 69 6.15 -4.33 -6.88
N VAL A 70 5.81 -5.04 -5.80
CA VAL A 70 6.30 -4.69 -4.46
C VAL A 70 7.82 -4.69 -4.42
N LYS A 71 8.49 -5.72 -4.96
CA LYS A 71 9.96 -5.77 -5.01
C LYS A 71 10.58 -4.56 -5.72
N LYS A 72 10.00 -4.13 -6.85
CA LYS A 72 10.45 -2.95 -7.61
C LYS A 72 10.29 -1.64 -6.83
N HIS A 73 9.28 -1.55 -5.97
CA HIS A 73 8.94 -0.34 -5.22
C HIS A 73 9.37 -0.37 -3.74
N TRP A 74 9.86 -1.51 -3.24
CA TRP A 74 10.22 -1.69 -1.82
C TRP A 74 11.44 -0.87 -1.40
N ASN A 75 12.39 -0.69 -2.32
CA ASN A 75 13.66 0.02 -2.08
C ASN A 75 13.72 1.41 -2.71
N LYS A 76 12.64 1.85 -3.36
CA LYS A 76 12.47 3.25 -3.78
C LYS A 76 12.01 4.09 -2.59
#